data_AF-A0A520HTF5-F1
#
_entry.id   AF-A0A520HTF5-F1
#
_cell.length_a   1.000
_cell.length_b   1.000
_cell.length_c   1.000
_cell.angle_alpha   90.00
_cell.angle_beta   90.00
_cell.angle_gamma   90.00
#
_symmetry.space_group_name_H-M   'P 1'
#
loop_
_entity.id
_entity.type
_entity.pdbx_description
1 polymer ?
#
loop_
_entity_poly.entity_id
_entity_poly.type
_entity_poly.pdbx_seq_one_letter_code
_entity_poly.pdbx_strand_id
1 'polypeptide(L)'
;PERSGLETDDVAVARTIVTVPINPEFGSLNLAQAVILVAYEWSKGQALVSPPTVEVDPPAPQFELDGMIAQLDTLLVDGGYYFPPDRTPATRRMLRTLLTKPGWSTQEVRTVRGILSSLVPKRPRGG
;
A
#
# COMPACT_ATOMS: atom_id res chain seq x y z
N PRO A 1 -43.16 -9.46 0.37
CA PRO A 1 -43.02 -8.76 -0.92
C PRO A 1 -41.54 -8.63 -1.31
N GLU A 2 -40.98 -9.68 -1.92
CA GLU A 2 -39.65 -9.62 -2.57
C GLU A 2 -39.74 -9.74 -4.10
N ARG A 3 -40.88 -10.21 -4.64
CA ARG A 3 -41.07 -10.43 -6.09
C ARG A 3 -41.77 -9.30 -6.84
N SER A 4 -42.53 -8.43 -6.17
CA SER A 4 -43.41 -7.46 -6.82
C SER A 4 -42.91 -6.01 -6.78
N GLY A 5 -41.87 -5.71 -6.01
CA GLY A 5 -41.45 -4.32 -5.77
C GLY A 5 -42.51 -3.53 -4.99
N LEU A 6 -42.43 -2.19 -5.09
CA LEU A 6 -43.41 -1.25 -4.56
C LEU A 6 -44.56 -1.06 -5.56
N GLU A 7 -45.77 -0.82 -5.07
CA GLU A 7 -46.89 -0.44 -5.92
C GLU A 7 -46.76 1.02 -6.39
N THR A 8 -47.47 1.39 -7.46
CA THR A 8 -47.41 2.77 -8.00
C THR A 8 -47.81 3.81 -6.94
N ASP A 9 -48.78 3.49 -6.10
CA ASP A 9 -49.25 4.37 -5.03
C ASP A 9 -48.20 4.52 -3.91
N ASP A 10 -47.43 3.46 -3.63
CA ASP A 10 -46.29 3.52 -2.68
C ASP A 10 -45.18 4.43 -3.19
N VAL A 11 -44.93 4.43 -4.51
CA VAL A 11 -43.93 5.31 -5.15
C VAL A 11 -44.43 6.75 -5.19
N ALA A 12 -45.74 6.97 -5.40
CA ALA A 12 -46.33 8.29 -5.55
C ALA A 12 -46.21 9.17 -4.29
N VAL A 13 -46.17 8.56 -3.10
CA VAL A 13 -46.00 9.29 -1.82
C VAL A 13 -44.54 9.63 -1.50
N ALA A 14 -43.58 9.04 -2.21
CA ALA A 14 -42.15 9.27 -1.97
C ALA A 14 -41.69 10.61 -2.59
N ARG A 15 -40.92 11.39 -1.82
CA ARG A 15 -40.31 12.64 -2.32
C ARG A 15 -39.06 12.41 -3.15
N THR A 16 -38.45 11.23 -3.06
CA THR A 16 -37.20 10.90 -3.73
C THR A 16 -37.20 9.42 -4.06
N ILE A 17 -36.80 9.09 -5.28
CA ILE A 17 -36.64 7.72 -5.75
C ILE A 17 -35.14 7.44 -5.84
N VAL A 18 -34.69 6.37 -5.20
CA VAL A 18 -33.30 5.89 -5.28
C VAL A 18 -33.26 4.73 -6.26
N THR A 19 -32.57 4.94 -7.39
CA THR A 19 -32.40 3.92 -8.42
C THR A 19 -31.00 3.31 -8.31
N VAL A 20 -30.93 2.02 -7.99
CA VAL A 20 -29.67 1.28 -7.98
C VAL A 20 -29.32 0.88 -9.41
N PRO A 21 -28.12 1.18 -9.93
CA PRO A 21 -27.69 0.72 -11.25
C PRO A 21 -27.46 -0.79 -11.21
N ILE A 22 -28.29 -1.55 -11.91
CA ILE A 22 -28.22 -3.02 -12.01
C ILE A 22 -28.03 -3.44 -13.46
N ASN A 23 -27.55 -4.68 -13.67
CA ASN A 23 -27.45 -5.24 -15.01
C ASN A 23 -28.87 -5.34 -15.63
N PRO A 24 -29.13 -4.72 -16.80
CA PRO A 24 -30.45 -4.78 -17.44
C PRO A 24 -30.90 -6.21 -17.81
N GLU A 25 -29.97 -7.15 -18.00
CA GLU A 25 -30.27 -8.56 -18.25
C GLU A 25 -30.69 -9.32 -16.97
N PHE A 26 -30.39 -8.75 -15.79
CA PHE A 26 -30.72 -9.31 -14.47
C PHE A 26 -31.26 -8.21 -13.56
N GLY A 27 -32.45 -7.76 -13.89
CA GLY A 27 -33.08 -6.54 -13.36
C GLY A 27 -33.69 -6.62 -11.95
N SER A 28 -33.29 -7.56 -11.09
CA SER A 28 -33.83 -7.63 -9.73
C SER A 28 -32.77 -7.90 -8.68
N LEU A 29 -32.67 -7.01 -7.70
CA LEU A 29 -32.03 -7.31 -6.42
C LEU A 29 -33.06 -7.91 -5.48
N ASN A 30 -32.62 -8.80 -4.60
CA ASN A 30 -33.47 -9.17 -3.47
C ASN A 30 -33.57 -7.98 -2.48
N LEU A 31 -34.53 -8.05 -1.57
CA LEU A 31 -34.78 -6.97 -0.62
C LEU A 31 -33.56 -6.71 0.27
N ALA A 32 -32.91 -7.76 0.76
CA ALA A 32 -31.72 -7.63 1.62
C ALA A 32 -30.55 -6.92 0.91
N GLN A 33 -30.36 -7.17 -0.39
CA GLN A 33 -29.36 -6.54 -1.25
C GLN A 33 -29.68 -5.06 -1.47
N ALA A 34 -30.93 -4.72 -1.74
CA ALA A 34 -31.35 -3.33 -1.86
C ALA A 34 -31.12 -2.57 -0.54
N VAL A 35 -31.51 -3.18 0.60
CA VAL A 35 -31.33 -2.60 1.94
C VAL A 35 -29.85 -2.42 2.28
N ILE A 36 -29.00 -3.42 2.06
CA ILE A 36 -27.57 -3.30 2.41
C ILE A 36 -26.85 -2.26 1.53
N LEU A 37 -27.21 -2.11 0.26
CA LEU A 37 -26.63 -1.09 -0.61
C LEU A 37 -26.98 0.33 -0.14
N VAL A 38 -28.26 0.56 0.19
CA VAL A 38 -28.71 1.86 0.73
C VAL A 38 -28.03 2.14 2.06
N ALA A 39 -27.97 1.17 2.96
CA ALA A 39 -27.29 1.32 4.25
C ALA A 39 -25.79 1.60 4.08
N TYR A 40 -25.12 0.92 3.15
CA TYR A 40 -23.70 1.12 2.87
C TYR A 40 -23.40 2.51 2.30
N GLU A 41 -24.13 2.96 1.28
CA GLU A 41 -23.93 4.30 0.72
C GLU A 41 -24.27 5.40 1.73
N TRP A 42 -25.33 5.22 2.53
CA TRP A 42 -25.64 6.12 3.65
C TRP A 42 -24.49 6.17 4.68
N SER A 43 -23.91 5.00 4.97
CA SER A 43 -22.83 4.90 5.95
C SER A 43 -21.58 5.68 5.51
N LYS A 44 -21.25 5.74 4.22
CA LYS A 44 -20.10 6.53 3.72
C LYS A 44 -20.23 8.04 3.97
N GLY A 45 -21.45 8.56 4.09
CA GLY A 45 -21.71 9.95 4.44
C GLY A 45 -21.55 10.26 5.93
N GLN A 46 -21.40 9.23 6.76
CA GLN A 46 -21.08 9.38 8.17
C GLN A 46 -19.58 9.15 8.37
N ALA A 47 -19.01 9.78 9.39
CA ALA A 47 -17.69 9.41 9.90
C ALA A 47 -17.80 8.05 10.59
N LEU A 48 -17.99 6.98 9.82
CA LEU A 48 -17.77 5.63 10.31
C LEU A 48 -16.33 5.57 10.78
N VAL A 49 -16.12 4.91 11.92
CA VAL A 49 -14.79 4.59 12.39
C VAL A 49 -14.12 3.79 11.28
N SER A 50 -13.27 4.48 10.51
CA SER A 50 -12.41 3.88 9.49
C SER A 50 -11.69 2.70 10.15
N PRO A 51 -11.36 1.60 9.44
CA PRO A 51 -10.45 0.59 9.98
C PRO A 51 -9.30 1.32 10.69
N PRO A 52 -8.88 0.86 11.89
CA PRO A 52 -7.92 1.59 12.71
C PRO A 52 -6.82 2.08 11.79
N THR A 53 -6.66 3.40 11.70
CA THR A 53 -5.60 4.00 10.91
C THR A 53 -4.34 3.33 11.39
N VAL A 54 -3.79 2.44 10.55
CA VAL A 54 -2.51 1.83 10.83
C VAL A 54 -1.57 3.03 10.85
N GLU A 55 -1.09 3.40 12.04
CA GLU A 55 -0.08 4.44 12.15
C GLU A 55 1.11 3.98 11.32
N VAL A 56 1.27 4.60 10.16
CA VAL A 56 2.45 4.37 9.34
C VAL A 56 3.58 5.11 10.03
N ASP A 57 4.59 4.38 10.46
CA ASP A 57 5.78 4.97 11.06
C ASP A 57 6.34 6.05 10.12
N PRO A 58 6.76 7.21 10.66
CA PRO A 58 7.38 8.23 9.83
C PRO A 58 8.67 7.71 9.20
N PRO A 59 9.11 8.30 8.07
CA PRO A 59 10.39 7.97 7.48
C PRO A 59 11.54 8.13 8.49
N ALA A 60 12.49 7.21 8.42
CA ALA A 60 13.70 7.22 9.22
C ALA A 60 14.47 8.53 9.02
N PRO A 61 15.22 8.98 10.03
CA PRO A 61 16.17 10.08 9.85
C PRO A 61 17.11 9.83 8.67
N GLN A 62 17.41 10.89 7.91
CA GLN A 62 18.22 10.80 6.69
C GLN A 62 19.57 10.10 6.90
N PHE A 63 20.20 10.29 8.06
CA PHE A 63 21.49 9.66 8.38
C PHE A 63 21.40 8.13 8.52
N GLU A 64 20.25 7.58 8.94
CA GLU A 64 20.05 6.12 9.03
C GLU A 64 19.94 5.52 7.63
N LEU A 65 19.17 6.16 6.76
CA LEU A 65 19.05 5.79 5.34
C LEU A 65 20.41 5.87 4.63
N ASP A 66 21.15 6.97 4.84
CA ASP A 66 22.49 7.15 4.25
C ASP A 66 23.46 6.07 4.73
N GLY A 67 23.40 5.69 6.01
CA GLY A 67 24.19 4.59 6.54
C GLY A 67 23.86 3.23 5.90
N MET A 68 22.58 2.96 5.64
CA MET A 68 22.17 1.76 4.90
C MET A 68 22.66 1.77 3.45
N ILE A 69 22.52 2.89 2.75
CA ILE A 69 22.99 3.04 1.36
C ILE A 69 24.51 2.87 1.29
N ALA A 70 25.27 3.44 2.23
CA ALA A 70 26.72 3.28 2.28
C ALA A 70 27.15 1.83 2.53
N GLN A 71 26.43 1.11 3.40
CA GLN A 71 26.67 -0.30 3.64
C GLN A 71 26.42 -1.15 2.39
N LEU A 72 25.33 -0.88 1.66
CA LEU A 72 25.05 -1.55 0.40
C LEU A 72 26.11 -1.21 -0.66
N ASP A 73 26.51 0.06 -0.78
CA ASP A 73 27.54 0.49 -1.74
C ASP A 73 28.85 -0.29 -1.53
N THR A 74 29.26 -0.47 -0.28
CA THR A 74 30.45 -1.26 0.08
C THR A 74 30.32 -2.71 -0.41
N LEU A 75 29.19 -3.36 -0.14
CA LEU A 75 28.93 -4.73 -0.61
C LEU A 75 28.92 -4.86 -2.14
N LEU A 76 28.38 -3.86 -2.83
CA LEU A 76 28.33 -3.83 -4.29
C LEU A 76 29.70 -3.57 -4.91
N VAL A 77 30.55 -2.77 -4.26
CA VAL A 77 31.96 -2.62 -4.65
C VAL A 77 32.68 -3.96 -4.50
N ASP A 78 32.59 -4.60 -3.33
CA ASP A 78 33.25 -5.89 -3.06
C ASP A 78 32.75 -7.00 -4.00
N GLY A 79 31.47 -6.97 -4.36
CA GLY A 79 30.85 -7.89 -5.31
C GLY A 79 31.12 -7.59 -6.80
N GLY A 80 31.86 -6.52 -7.12
CA GLY A 80 32.18 -6.16 -8.50
C GLY A 80 31.00 -5.67 -9.34
N TYR A 81 29.93 -5.17 -8.71
CA TYR A 81 28.71 -4.73 -9.40
C TYR A 81 28.92 -3.49 -10.28
N TYR A 82 29.86 -2.62 -9.91
CA TYR A 82 30.13 -1.37 -10.63
C TYR A 82 31.09 -1.60 -11.80
N PHE A 83 30.55 -2.13 -12.91
CA PHE A 83 31.28 -2.27 -14.17
C PHE A 83 30.37 -1.97 -15.39
N PRO A 84 30.84 -1.21 -16.40
CA PRO A 84 32.14 -0.55 -16.50
C PRO A 84 32.26 0.69 -15.57
N PRO A 85 33.47 1.09 -15.16
CA PRO A 85 33.70 2.04 -14.08
C PRO A 85 33.20 3.47 -14.38
N ASP A 86 33.13 3.86 -15.64
CA ASP A 86 32.60 5.14 -16.12
C ASP A 86 31.12 5.33 -15.77
N ARG A 87 30.36 4.23 -15.63
CA ARG A 87 28.94 4.27 -15.26
C ARG A 87 28.68 4.31 -13.76
N THR A 88 29.70 4.06 -12.93
CA THR A 88 29.58 4.00 -11.46
C THR A 88 28.84 5.20 -10.86
N PRO A 89 29.13 6.46 -11.24
CA PRO A 89 28.43 7.61 -10.65
C PRO A 89 26.93 7.63 -10.98
N ALA A 90 26.55 7.23 -12.20
CA ALA A 90 25.16 7.15 -12.62
C ALA A 90 24.42 6.03 -11.89
N THR A 91 25.04 4.84 -11.79
CA THR A 91 24.48 3.69 -11.07
C THR A 91 24.26 4.00 -9.58
N ARG A 92 25.23 4.65 -8.91
CA ARG A 92 25.08 5.07 -7.51
C ARG A 92 23.91 6.04 -7.31
N ARG A 93 23.73 7.02 -8.21
CA ARG A 93 22.58 7.95 -8.16
C ARG A 93 21.26 7.21 -8.34
N MET A 94 21.18 6.28 -9.29
CA MET A 94 20.00 5.46 -9.51
C MET A 94 19.64 4.61 -8.28
N LEU A 95 20.63 3.94 -7.67
CA LEU A 95 20.43 3.15 -6.45
C LEU A 95 19.95 4.02 -5.29
N ARG A 96 20.54 5.21 -5.12
CA ARG A 96 20.07 6.17 -4.10
C ARG A 96 18.62 6.56 -4.33
N THR A 97 18.23 6.96 -5.54
CA THR A 97 16.84 7.29 -5.87
C THR A 97 15.88 6.13 -5.59
N LEU A 98 16.28 4.92 -5.98
CA LEU A 98 15.48 3.70 -5.75
C LEU A 98 15.25 3.46 -4.25
N LEU A 99 16.28 3.65 -3.43
CA LEU A 99 16.23 3.38 -1.99
C LEU A 99 15.59 4.53 -1.19
N THR A 100 15.60 5.76 -1.69
CA THR A 100 14.92 6.89 -1.04
C THR A 100 13.41 6.90 -1.28
N LYS A 101 12.95 6.48 -2.46
CA LYS A 101 11.53 6.55 -2.87
C LYS A 101 10.53 5.91 -1.89
N PRO A 102 10.81 4.76 -1.23
CA PRO A 102 9.82 4.10 -0.39
C PRO A 102 9.51 4.80 0.95
N GLY A 103 10.34 5.75 1.42
CA GLY A 103 10.08 6.46 2.68
C GLY A 103 10.16 5.57 3.92
N TRP A 104 11.21 4.75 3.99
CA TRP A 104 11.39 3.67 4.96
C TRP A 104 11.34 4.14 6.40
N SER A 105 10.72 3.39 7.30
CA SER A 105 10.80 3.63 8.74
C SER A 105 12.17 3.23 9.31
N THR A 106 12.49 3.72 10.51
CA THR A 106 13.71 3.32 11.24
C THR A 106 13.79 1.79 11.43
N GLN A 107 12.66 1.13 11.65
CA GLN A 107 12.63 -0.32 11.84
C GLN A 107 12.94 -1.07 10.54
N GLU A 108 12.43 -0.60 9.41
CA GLU A 108 12.70 -1.16 8.09
C GLU A 108 14.16 -0.98 7.69
N VAL A 109 14.71 0.23 7.90
CA VAL A 109 16.14 0.51 7.67
C VAL A 109 17.01 -0.44 8.50
N ARG A 110 16.72 -0.61 9.80
CA ARG A 110 17.47 -1.56 10.65
C ARG A 110 17.37 -3.00 10.15
N THR A 111 16.18 -3.41 9.71
CA THR A 111 15.94 -4.76 9.18
C THR A 111 16.82 -5.02 7.96
N VAL A 112 16.84 -4.10 7.00
CA VAL A 112 17.67 -4.27 5.79
C VAL A 112 19.15 -4.15 6.10
N ARG A 113 19.57 -3.27 7.01
CA ARG A 113 20.97 -3.28 7.49
C ARG A 113 21.36 -4.62 8.13
N GLY A 114 20.44 -5.26 8.84
CA GLY A 114 20.62 -6.64 9.35
C GLY A 114 20.79 -7.66 8.23
N ILE A 115 19.96 -7.59 7.18
CA ILE A 115 20.08 -8.44 5.98
C ILE A 115 21.44 -8.22 5.32
N LEU A 116 21.83 -6.97 5.03
CA LEU A 116 23.12 -6.63 4.42
C LEU A 116 24.29 -7.16 5.26
N SER A 117 24.20 -7.09 6.60
CA SER A 117 25.23 -7.60 7.50
C SER A 117 25.37 -9.12 7.42
N SER A 118 24.29 -9.85 7.11
CA SER A 118 24.34 -11.31 6.95
C SER A 118 24.97 -11.75 5.63
N LEU A 119 25.00 -10.87 4.62
CA LEU A 119 25.62 -11.11 3.32
C LEU A 119 27.14 -10.89 3.33
N VAL A 120 27.68 -10.20 4.34
CA VAL A 120 29.13 -10.01 4.48
C VAL A 120 29.78 -11.38 4.76
N PRO A 121 30.78 -11.81 3.95
CA PRO A 121 31.48 -13.07 4.20
C PRO A 121 32.09 -13.08 5.60
N LYS A 122 31.74 -14.08 6.42
CA LYS A 122 32.38 -14.27 7.73
C LYS A 122 33.82 -14.73 7.48
N ARG A 123 34.79 -13.89 7.85
CA ARG A 123 36.21 -14.28 7.84
C ARG A 123 36.35 -15.58 8.65
N PRO A 124 36.98 -16.64 8.13
CA PRO A 124 37.14 -17.87 8.90
C PRO A 124 37.88 -17.52 10.18
N ARG A 125 37.31 -17.92 11.33
CA ARG A 125 38.03 -17.87 12.60
C ARG A 125 39.24 -18.78 12.41
N GLY A 126 40.42 -18.19 12.28
CA GLY A 126 41.66 -18.92 12.04
C GLY A 126 41.84 -20.02 13.08
N GLY A 127 42.17 -21.21 12.60
CA GLY A 127 42.85 -22.25 13.37
C GLY A 127 44.36 -22.10 13.20
#